data_AF-A0A5Q3Q156-F1
#
_entry.id   AF-A0A5Q3Q156-F1
#
_cell.length_a   1.000
_cell.length_b   1.000
_cell.length_c   1.000
_cell.angle_alpha   90.00
_cell.angle_beta   90.00
_cell.angle_gamma   90.00
#
_symmetry.space_group_name_H-M   'P 1'
#
loop_
_entity.id
_entity.type
_entity.pdbx_description
1 polymer ?
#
loop_
_entity_poly.entity_id
_entity_poly.type
_entity_poly.pdbx_seq_one_letter_code
_entity_poly.pdbx_strand_id
1 'polypeptide(L)'
;MFGKQYIAGMINRSAENETDRRRFLRSAGIGGLGVVGASALSSSVLAGAASAQEQPSDAAVLNFALNLEYLEGQFYSFAVNGAPLPDSLTGGHGERGPVTGGRQVKFRSKKVKQYAEEIAADERAHVEFLRSALGSAAVGQPPIDLQNSFTAAAQAAGLVEEGEPFDAFANEENFLLAAFLFEDVGVTAYKGAAPLITNATYLEAAAGILAAEAYHAANIRTVMTEMDTGLLGTGLLSPNYADATAKLSDARDSLDGADDLDQGIETDGRANIVPTDEFGVTYSRSAGQVLNVVYLTNEAADSGGFFPRGVNGDITMSEDNT
;
A
#
# COMPACT_ATOMS: atom_id res chain seq x y z
N MET A 1 -3.45 26.20 15.48
CA MET A 1 -3.93 25.82 14.14
C MET A 1 -2.98 26.41 13.12
N PHE A 2 -2.17 25.59 12.48
CA PHE A 2 -1.25 26.05 11.45
C PHE A 2 -1.88 25.83 10.08
N GLY A 3 -2.02 26.89 9.27
CA GLY A 3 -2.70 26.83 7.97
C GLY A 3 -1.87 26.13 6.88
N LYS A 4 -2.51 25.81 5.75
CA LYS A 4 -1.90 25.11 4.59
C LYS A 4 -0.55 25.69 4.13
N GLN A 5 -0.35 27.00 4.27
CA GLN A 5 0.91 27.68 3.92
C GLN A 5 2.07 27.39 4.90
N TYR A 6 1.76 27.13 6.18
CA TYR A 6 2.75 26.78 7.18
C TYR A 6 3.29 25.36 6.95
N ILE A 7 2.40 24.40 6.67
CA ILE A 7 2.77 23.01 6.37
C ILE A 7 3.55 22.93 5.05
N ALA A 8 3.08 23.59 3.98
CA ALA A 8 3.84 23.69 2.73
C ALA A 8 5.21 24.35 2.92
N GLY A 9 5.30 25.36 3.79
CA GLY A 9 6.56 26.01 4.14
C GLY A 9 7.50 25.16 5.00
N MET A 10 7.00 24.17 5.76
CA MET A 10 7.84 23.21 6.48
C MET A 10 8.34 22.09 5.55
N ILE A 11 7.48 21.56 4.69
CA ILE A 11 7.82 20.52 3.70
C ILE A 11 8.94 21.01 2.76
N ASN A 12 8.82 22.24 2.24
CA ASN A 12 9.83 22.80 1.34
C ASN A 12 11.18 23.08 2.03
N ARG A 13 11.21 23.21 3.37
CA ARG A 13 12.45 23.36 4.16
C ARG A 13 13.06 22.02 4.57
N SER A 14 12.23 20.98 4.72
CA SER A 14 12.64 19.63 5.12
C SER A 14 13.17 18.80 3.94
N ALA A 15 12.65 18.99 2.73
CA ALA A 15 13.14 18.32 1.51
C ALA A 15 14.58 18.74 1.10
N GLU A 16 15.10 19.82 1.69
CA GLU A 16 16.46 20.32 1.46
C GLU A 16 17.47 19.92 2.55
N ASN A 17 17.11 19.05 3.51
CA ASN A 17 17.97 18.82 4.65
C ASN A 17 19.28 18.12 4.24
N GLU A 18 20.41 18.75 4.60
CA GLU A 18 21.74 18.36 4.12
C GLU A 18 22.15 16.95 4.57
N THR A 19 21.59 16.49 5.69
CA THR A 19 21.81 15.14 6.25
C THR A 19 21.21 14.05 5.37
N ASP A 20 20.01 14.25 4.83
CA ASP A 20 19.34 13.27 3.97
C ASP A 20 20.01 13.22 2.59
N ARG A 21 20.40 14.38 2.05
CA ARG A 21 21.23 14.46 0.85
C ARG A 21 22.59 13.76 1.03
N ARG A 22 23.23 13.90 2.20
CA ARG A 22 24.51 13.24 2.52
C ARG A 22 24.36 11.73 2.73
N ARG A 23 23.25 11.25 3.29
CA ARG A 23 22.95 9.81 3.38
C ARG A 23 22.68 9.22 1.99
N PHE A 24 21.89 9.90 1.17
CA PHE A 24 21.63 9.51 -0.22
C PHE A 24 22.89 9.50 -1.10
N LEU A 25 23.77 10.50 -0.98
CA LEU A 25 25.04 10.52 -1.74
C LEU A 25 26.03 9.44 -1.29
N ARG A 26 25.92 8.94 -0.05
CA ARG A 26 26.73 7.80 0.42
C ARG A 26 26.21 6.48 -0.13
N SER A 27 24.89 6.28 -0.20
CA SER A 27 24.30 5.09 -0.82
C SER A 27 24.50 5.08 -2.34
N ALA A 28 24.43 6.23 -3.01
CA ALA A 28 24.71 6.36 -4.45
C ALA A 28 26.22 6.31 -4.81
N GLY A 29 27.12 6.52 -3.84
CA GLY A 29 28.57 6.65 -4.06
C GLY A 29 29.39 5.35 -4.06
N ILE A 30 28.80 4.19 -3.75
CA ILE A 30 29.53 2.90 -3.65
C ILE A 30 29.73 2.23 -5.04
N GLY A 31 29.18 2.81 -6.11
CA GLY A 31 29.27 2.28 -7.48
C GLY A 31 30.50 2.69 -8.32
N GLY A 32 31.42 3.53 -7.84
CA GLY A 32 32.56 3.93 -8.68
C GLY A 32 33.61 4.80 -8.03
N LEU A 33 34.79 4.22 -7.76
CA LEU A 33 36.13 4.69 -8.14
C LEU A 33 37.19 3.91 -7.34
N GLY A 34 38.06 3.18 -8.06
CA GLY A 34 39.20 2.49 -7.48
C GLY A 34 40.29 3.44 -7.00
N VAL A 35 40.96 3.05 -5.91
CA VAL A 35 42.34 3.48 -5.62
C VAL A 35 43.15 2.27 -5.19
N VAL A 36 44.20 2.02 -5.95
CA VAL A 36 45.24 1.00 -5.75
C VAL A 36 46.24 1.50 -4.69
N GLY A 37 46.51 0.65 -3.68
CA GLY A 37 47.87 0.42 -3.17
C GLY A 37 48.32 1.12 -1.88
N ALA A 38 48.45 0.34 -0.79
CA ALA A 38 49.66 0.28 0.05
C ALA A 38 49.61 -0.89 1.06
N SER A 39 50.42 -1.92 0.78
CA SER A 39 51.16 -2.82 1.69
C SER A 39 50.53 -3.33 3.00
N ALA A 40 50.49 -4.66 3.07
CA ALA A 40 50.18 -5.53 4.22
C ALA A 40 50.92 -5.18 5.53
N LEU A 41 50.23 -5.38 6.65
CA LEU A 41 50.73 -6.05 7.86
C LEU A 41 49.56 -6.38 8.83
N SER A 42 49.60 -7.61 9.35
CA SER A 42 48.91 -8.12 10.56
C SER A 42 47.38 -8.30 10.57
N SER A 43 47.01 -9.55 10.31
CA SER A 43 45.85 -10.30 10.82
C SER A 43 45.53 -10.05 12.30
N SER A 44 44.22 -9.93 12.59
CA SER A 44 43.50 -10.32 13.83
C SER A 44 42.62 -9.25 14.52
N VAL A 45 41.78 -8.54 13.77
CA VAL A 45 40.55 -7.90 14.30
C VAL A 45 39.47 -7.84 13.20
N LEU A 46 39.01 -9.01 12.76
CA LEU A 46 37.79 -9.15 11.96
C LEU A 46 36.87 -10.11 12.73
N ALA A 47 36.18 -9.57 13.74
CA ALA A 47 35.09 -10.25 14.39
C ALA A 47 34.12 -9.19 14.92
N GLY A 48 32.92 -9.14 14.32
CA GLY A 48 31.76 -8.48 14.92
C GLY A 48 31.50 -7.04 14.49
N ALA A 49 31.42 -6.78 13.19
CA ALA A 49 30.39 -5.86 12.71
C ALA A 49 29.33 -6.75 12.04
N ALA A 50 28.38 -7.26 12.82
CA ALA A 50 27.09 -7.61 12.24
C ALA A 50 26.64 -6.34 11.50
N SER A 51 26.42 -6.45 10.20
CA SER A 51 25.86 -5.37 9.40
C SER A 51 24.52 -5.00 10.04
N ALA A 52 24.51 -3.95 10.85
CA ALA A 52 23.27 -3.30 11.24
C ALA A 52 22.64 -2.87 9.92
N GLN A 53 21.54 -3.52 9.55
CA GLN A 53 20.76 -3.12 8.38
C GLN A 53 20.38 -1.65 8.62
N GLU A 54 20.96 -0.77 7.82
CA GLU A 54 20.77 0.67 7.98
C GLU A 54 19.28 0.93 7.77
N GLN A 55 18.62 1.60 8.74
CA GLN A 55 17.20 1.89 8.62
C GLN A 55 16.93 2.67 7.32
N PRO A 56 15.82 2.40 6.61
CA PRO A 56 15.47 3.14 5.42
C PRO A 56 15.45 4.65 5.68
N SER A 57 15.87 5.44 4.69
CA SER A 57 15.70 6.88 4.79
C SER A 57 14.22 7.25 4.75
N ASP A 58 13.84 8.39 5.32
CA ASP A 58 12.47 8.90 5.21
C ASP A 58 12.01 8.99 3.74
N ALA A 59 12.89 9.39 2.82
CA ALA A 59 12.57 9.43 1.40
C ALA A 59 12.30 8.05 0.80
N ALA A 60 13.00 7.01 1.27
CA ALA A 60 12.73 5.63 0.88
C ALA A 60 11.35 5.16 1.39
N VAL A 61 11.02 5.48 2.65
CA VAL A 61 9.70 5.18 3.24
C VAL A 61 8.57 5.89 2.49
N LEU A 62 8.75 7.18 2.19
CA LEU A 62 7.74 7.97 1.45
C LEU A 62 7.60 7.54 -0.01
N ASN A 63 8.69 7.14 -0.68
CA ASN A 63 8.60 6.55 -2.02
C ASN A 63 7.90 5.18 -1.99
N PHE A 64 8.13 4.37 -0.95
CA PHE A 64 7.40 3.12 -0.77
C PHE A 64 5.89 3.37 -0.63
N ALA A 65 5.49 4.29 0.26
CA ALA A 65 4.09 4.72 0.38
C ALA A 65 3.52 5.23 -0.96
N LEU A 66 4.27 6.04 -1.70
CA LEU A 66 3.84 6.55 -3.00
C LEU A 66 3.52 5.44 -4.02
N ASN A 67 4.15 4.26 -3.95
CA ASN A 67 3.78 3.14 -4.82
C ASN A 67 2.40 2.56 -4.45
N LEU A 68 2.08 2.47 -3.17
CA LEU A 68 0.77 2.00 -2.70
C LEU A 68 -0.33 3.00 -3.07
N GLU A 69 -0.05 4.29 -2.90
CA GLU A 69 -0.96 5.38 -3.28
C GLU A 69 -1.22 5.44 -4.79
N TYR A 70 -0.25 5.03 -5.60
CA TYR A 70 -0.47 4.83 -7.03
C TYR A 70 -1.42 3.66 -7.31
N LEU A 71 -1.32 2.57 -6.56
CA LEU A 71 -2.20 1.42 -6.69
C LEU A 71 -3.65 1.79 -6.34
N GLU A 72 -3.86 2.41 -5.18
CA GLU A 72 -5.17 2.85 -4.69
C GLU A 72 -5.74 3.98 -5.55
N GLY A 73 -4.94 5.02 -5.82
CA GLY A 73 -5.36 6.12 -6.68
C GLY A 73 -5.72 5.69 -8.09
N GLN A 74 -5.05 4.68 -8.66
CA GLN A 74 -5.46 4.12 -9.95
C GLN A 74 -6.76 3.33 -9.84
N PHE A 75 -6.89 2.46 -8.84
CA PHE A 75 -8.09 1.69 -8.59
C PHE A 75 -9.32 2.59 -8.45
N TYR A 76 -9.28 3.58 -7.55
CA TYR A 76 -10.41 4.48 -7.32
C TYR A 76 -10.66 5.43 -8.49
N SER A 77 -9.62 5.92 -9.16
CA SER A 77 -9.80 6.75 -10.37
C SER A 77 -10.53 5.98 -11.47
N PHE A 78 -10.17 4.72 -11.71
CA PHE A 78 -10.90 3.88 -12.64
C PHE A 78 -12.32 3.60 -12.17
N ALA A 79 -12.52 3.23 -10.91
CA ALA A 79 -13.84 2.91 -10.38
C ALA A 79 -14.84 4.06 -10.52
N VAL A 80 -14.41 5.29 -10.24
CA VAL A 80 -15.27 6.47 -10.26
C VAL A 80 -15.34 7.11 -11.65
N ASN A 81 -14.21 7.26 -12.35
CA ASN A 81 -14.12 8.07 -13.57
C ASN A 81 -14.02 7.22 -14.85
N GLY A 82 -13.73 5.93 -14.73
CA GLY A 82 -13.41 5.08 -15.88
C GLY A 82 -12.11 5.46 -16.58
N ALA A 83 -11.25 6.22 -15.91
CA ALA A 83 -10.01 6.74 -16.45
C ALA A 83 -8.90 6.68 -15.38
N PRO A 84 -7.63 6.53 -15.78
CA PRO A 84 -6.51 6.52 -14.85
C PRO A 84 -6.26 7.92 -14.25
N LEU A 85 -5.44 7.96 -13.21
CA LEU A 85 -4.77 9.15 -12.72
C LEU A 85 -4.09 9.91 -13.88
N PRO A 86 -4.09 11.26 -13.85
CA PRO A 86 -3.43 12.04 -14.89
C PRO A 86 -1.93 11.75 -15.00
N ASP A 87 -1.40 11.82 -16.22
CA ASP A 87 0.03 11.67 -16.51
C ASP A 87 0.92 12.60 -15.67
N SER A 88 0.43 13.79 -15.32
CA SER A 88 1.15 14.76 -14.47
C SER A 88 1.47 14.23 -13.07
N LEU A 89 0.72 13.23 -12.60
CA LEU A 89 0.89 12.63 -11.29
C LEU A 89 1.70 11.34 -11.31
N THR A 90 2.03 10.75 -12.48
CA THR A 90 2.55 9.37 -12.53
C THR A 90 4.00 9.26 -13.03
N GLY A 91 4.67 10.38 -13.37
CA GLY A 91 6.08 10.39 -13.78
C GLY A 91 7.05 10.52 -12.60
N GLY A 92 8.31 10.12 -12.74
CA GLY A 92 9.30 10.22 -11.68
C GLY A 92 10.50 9.34 -11.94
N HIS A 93 11.27 9.02 -10.90
CA HIS A 93 12.35 8.04 -10.97
C HIS A 93 11.82 6.60 -11.10
N GLY A 94 12.64 5.72 -11.68
CA GLY A 94 12.26 4.32 -11.92
C GLY A 94 11.45 4.13 -13.19
N GLU A 95 10.96 2.91 -13.39
CA GLU A 95 10.17 2.58 -14.57
C GLU A 95 8.74 3.06 -14.40
N ARG A 96 8.30 4.00 -15.25
CA ARG A 96 6.87 4.32 -15.38
C ARG A 96 6.16 3.26 -16.23
N GLY A 97 5.08 2.68 -15.72
CA GLY A 97 4.37 1.60 -16.38
C GLY A 97 2.91 1.87 -16.74
N PRO A 98 2.32 1.03 -17.62
CA PRO A 98 0.89 1.03 -17.86
C PRO A 98 0.12 0.44 -16.67
N VAL A 99 -1.20 0.67 -16.65
CA VAL A 99 -2.13 -0.06 -15.78
C VAL A 99 -2.92 -1.05 -16.62
N THR A 100 -2.95 -2.31 -16.19
CA THR A 100 -3.78 -3.37 -16.77
C THR A 100 -5.11 -3.43 -16.01
N GLY A 101 -6.22 -3.52 -16.74
CA GLY A 101 -7.57 -3.51 -16.17
C GLY A 101 -8.11 -2.10 -15.92
N GLY A 102 -9.13 -2.01 -15.05
CA GLY A 102 -9.78 -0.75 -14.71
C GLY A 102 -10.92 -0.36 -15.66
N ARG A 103 -12.08 -0.05 -15.07
CA ARG A 103 -13.22 0.58 -15.75
C ARG A 103 -14.15 1.23 -14.73
N GLN A 104 -15.05 2.08 -15.19
CA GLN A 104 -16.03 2.70 -14.30
C GLN A 104 -16.97 1.64 -13.70
N VAL A 105 -17.12 1.67 -12.38
CA VAL A 105 -18.08 0.84 -11.64
C VAL A 105 -19.49 1.37 -11.85
N LYS A 106 -20.43 0.45 -12.06
CA LYS A 106 -21.86 0.76 -12.11
C LYS A 106 -22.43 0.70 -10.69
N PHE A 107 -22.20 1.74 -9.91
CA PHE A 107 -22.75 1.86 -8.56
C PHE A 107 -24.28 1.84 -8.57
N ARG A 108 -24.87 1.00 -7.73
CA ARG A 108 -26.33 0.91 -7.54
C ARG A 108 -26.78 1.92 -6.49
N SER A 109 -26.02 2.04 -5.42
CA SER A 109 -26.25 2.96 -4.32
C SER A 109 -25.62 4.31 -4.61
N LYS A 110 -26.44 5.37 -4.56
CA LYS A 110 -25.95 6.75 -4.66
C LYS A 110 -24.98 7.10 -3.54
N LYS A 111 -25.19 6.54 -2.34
CA LYS A 111 -24.33 6.79 -1.18
C LYS A 111 -22.96 6.15 -1.37
N VAL A 112 -22.93 4.87 -1.76
CA VAL A 112 -21.66 4.16 -2.01
C VAL A 112 -20.86 4.84 -3.12
N LYS A 113 -21.55 5.29 -4.18
CA LYS A 113 -20.90 6.10 -5.21
C LYS A 113 -20.26 7.38 -4.65
N GLN A 114 -20.96 8.12 -3.78
CA GLN A 114 -20.43 9.34 -3.18
C GLN A 114 -19.24 9.07 -2.27
N TYR A 115 -19.26 7.97 -1.52
CA TYR A 115 -18.13 7.58 -0.68
C TYR A 115 -16.92 7.20 -1.55
N ALA A 116 -17.12 6.42 -2.62
CA ALA A 116 -16.06 6.12 -3.57
C ALA A 116 -15.51 7.38 -4.27
N GLU A 117 -16.37 8.36 -4.58
CA GLU A 117 -15.97 9.67 -5.13
C GLU A 117 -15.09 10.48 -4.16
N GLU A 118 -15.40 10.44 -2.86
CA GLU A 118 -14.61 11.10 -1.81
C GLU A 118 -13.25 10.41 -1.64
N ILE A 119 -13.24 9.09 -1.47
CA ILE A 119 -12.00 8.30 -1.36
C ILE A 119 -11.12 8.52 -2.61
N ALA A 120 -11.69 8.45 -3.82
CA ALA A 120 -10.95 8.72 -5.05
C ALA A 120 -10.31 10.12 -5.10
N ALA A 121 -10.93 11.11 -4.46
CA ALA A 121 -10.38 12.46 -4.38
C ALA A 121 -9.23 12.53 -3.36
N ASP A 122 -9.35 11.82 -2.24
CA ASP A 122 -8.33 11.73 -1.21
C ASP A 122 -7.11 10.94 -1.70
N GLU A 123 -7.27 9.77 -2.31
CA GLU A 123 -6.17 8.98 -2.91
C GLU A 123 -5.36 9.78 -3.93
N ARG A 124 -6.06 10.53 -4.78
CA ARG A 124 -5.40 11.45 -5.72
C ARG A 124 -4.61 12.52 -4.96
N ALA A 125 -5.18 13.07 -3.88
CA ALA A 125 -4.54 14.09 -3.07
C ALA A 125 -3.34 13.55 -2.28
N HIS A 126 -3.36 12.29 -1.83
CA HIS A 126 -2.23 11.60 -1.21
C HIS A 126 -1.07 11.46 -2.20
N VAL A 127 -1.32 11.00 -3.43
CA VAL A 127 -0.33 10.98 -4.51
C VAL A 127 0.26 12.38 -4.75
N GLU A 128 -0.58 13.42 -4.88
CA GLU A 128 -0.12 14.79 -5.06
C GLU A 128 0.76 15.27 -3.89
N PHE A 129 0.33 14.96 -2.66
CA PHE A 129 1.02 15.32 -1.44
C PHE A 129 2.40 14.68 -1.33
N LEU A 130 2.49 13.36 -1.46
CA LEU A 130 3.75 12.62 -1.36
C LEU A 130 4.72 13.06 -2.45
N ARG A 131 4.24 13.23 -3.69
CA ARG A 131 5.07 13.77 -4.77
C ARG A 131 5.58 15.17 -4.48
N SER A 132 4.75 16.03 -3.89
CA SER A 132 5.19 17.36 -3.47
C SER A 132 6.23 17.30 -2.35
N ALA A 133 6.11 16.36 -1.41
CA ALA A 133 7.06 16.20 -0.31
C ALA A 133 8.40 15.62 -0.79
N LEU A 134 8.36 14.66 -1.72
CA LEU A 134 9.53 14.02 -2.32
C LEU A 134 10.23 14.92 -3.36
N GLY A 135 9.49 15.83 -4.00
CA GLY A 135 10.01 16.72 -5.03
C GLY A 135 10.65 15.94 -6.19
N SER A 136 11.90 16.24 -6.50
CA SER A 136 12.63 15.52 -7.55
C SER A 136 12.90 14.06 -7.20
N ALA A 137 12.85 13.66 -5.93
CA ALA A 137 13.12 12.28 -5.50
C ALA A 137 11.91 11.34 -5.68
N ALA A 138 10.75 11.86 -6.12
CA ALA A 138 9.55 11.07 -6.29
C ALA A 138 9.71 9.99 -7.37
N VAL A 139 9.32 8.76 -7.04
CA VAL A 139 9.24 7.67 -8.00
C VAL A 139 8.03 7.83 -8.94
N GLY A 140 8.20 7.34 -10.16
CA GLY A 140 7.11 7.18 -11.11
C GLY A 140 6.23 6.01 -10.74
N GLN A 141 5.00 6.01 -11.25
CA GLN A 141 4.06 4.91 -11.09
C GLN A 141 4.61 3.66 -11.77
N PRO A 142 4.88 2.57 -11.03
CA PRO A 142 5.28 1.32 -11.65
C PRO A 142 4.15 0.76 -12.53
N PRO A 143 4.44 -0.28 -13.32
CA PRO A 143 3.41 -1.09 -13.95
C PRO A 143 2.49 -1.67 -12.88
N ILE A 144 1.18 -1.52 -13.06
CA ILE A 144 0.16 -1.99 -12.12
C ILE A 144 -0.79 -2.96 -12.84
N ASP A 145 -1.18 -4.04 -12.18
CA ASP A 145 -2.18 -4.99 -12.67
C ASP A 145 -3.39 -5.06 -11.74
N LEU A 146 -4.50 -4.44 -12.17
CA LEU A 146 -5.79 -4.44 -11.47
C LEU A 146 -6.77 -5.48 -12.04
N GLN A 147 -6.32 -6.38 -12.91
CA GLN A 147 -7.20 -7.40 -13.49
C GLN A 147 -6.79 -8.79 -13.02
N ASN A 148 -5.57 -9.19 -13.33
CA ASN A 148 -5.10 -10.53 -13.02
C ASN A 148 -4.84 -10.68 -11.53
N SER A 149 -4.38 -9.63 -10.86
CA SER A 149 -4.04 -9.66 -9.43
C SER A 149 -5.28 -9.74 -8.55
N PHE A 150 -6.34 -9.00 -8.89
CA PHE A 150 -7.63 -9.17 -8.22
C PHE A 150 -8.23 -10.56 -8.46
N THR A 151 -8.07 -11.13 -9.67
CA THR A 151 -8.46 -12.52 -9.93
C THR A 151 -7.67 -13.50 -9.07
N ALA A 152 -6.35 -13.37 -9.02
CA ALA A 152 -5.49 -14.23 -8.21
C ALA A 152 -5.82 -14.14 -6.71
N ALA A 153 -6.01 -12.94 -6.18
CA ALA A 153 -6.40 -12.72 -4.78
C ALA A 153 -7.77 -13.36 -4.46
N ALA A 154 -8.76 -13.16 -5.34
CA ALA A 154 -10.10 -13.74 -5.15
C ALA A 154 -10.09 -15.27 -5.26
N GLN A 155 -9.27 -15.85 -6.13
CA GLN A 155 -9.08 -17.31 -6.24
C GLN A 155 -8.38 -17.86 -5.00
N ALA A 156 -7.32 -17.21 -4.52
CA ALA A 156 -6.62 -17.60 -3.30
C ALA A 156 -7.54 -17.60 -2.07
N ALA A 157 -8.44 -16.61 -1.98
CA ALA A 157 -9.47 -16.53 -0.94
C ALA A 157 -10.67 -17.48 -1.17
N GLY A 158 -10.76 -18.18 -2.30
CA GLY A 158 -11.92 -19.02 -2.63
C GLY A 158 -13.23 -18.23 -2.78
N LEU A 159 -13.14 -16.96 -3.21
CA LEU A 159 -14.30 -16.13 -3.53
C LEU A 159 -14.90 -16.47 -4.90
N VAL A 160 -14.06 -16.97 -5.81
CA VAL A 160 -14.43 -17.44 -7.16
C VAL A 160 -13.80 -18.82 -7.39
N GLU A 161 -14.32 -19.56 -8.36
CA GLU A 161 -13.76 -20.87 -8.73
C GLU A 161 -12.37 -20.72 -9.38
N GLU A 162 -11.55 -21.76 -9.27
CA GLU A 162 -10.24 -21.80 -9.94
C GLU A 162 -10.42 -21.64 -11.46
N GLY A 163 -9.70 -20.69 -12.05
CA GLY A 163 -9.78 -20.37 -13.47
C GLY A 163 -10.88 -19.36 -13.83
N GLU A 164 -11.79 -19.03 -12.92
CA GLU A 164 -12.79 -18.00 -13.14
C GLU A 164 -12.27 -16.60 -12.76
N PRO A 165 -12.60 -15.56 -13.55
CA PRO A 165 -12.10 -14.21 -13.29
C PRO A 165 -12.88 -13.53 -12.15
N PHE A 166 -12.19 -12.69 -11.38
CA PHE A 166 -12.81 -11.71 -10.50
C PHE A 166 -12.55 -10.30 -11.03
N ASP A 167 -13.61 -9.63 -11.48
CA ASP A 167 -13.55 -8.24 -11.93
C ASP A 167 -14.00 -7.31 -10.80
N ALA A 168 -13.02 -6.67 -10.16
CA ALA A 168 -13.21 -5.68 -9.09
C ALA A 168 -14.10 -4.49 -9.50
N PHE A 169 -14.26 -4.24 -10.80
CA PHE A 169 -15.04 -3.13 -11.34
C PHE A 169 -16.42 -3.55 -11.85
N ALA A 170 -16.80 -4.82 -11.67
CA ALA A 170 -18.01 -5.38 -12.26
C ALA A 170 -19.30 -4.72 -11.79
N ASN A 171 -19.42 -4.58 -10.48
CA ASN A 171 -20.59 -4.11 -9.77
C ASN A 171 -20.14 -3.51 -8.42
N GLU A 172 -21.09 -2.94 -7.69
CA GLU A 172 -20.86 -2.35 -6.37
C GLU A 172 -20.30 -3.39 -5.39
N GLU A 173 -20.74 -4.64 -5.49
CA GLU A 173 -20.37 -5.68 -4.55
C GLU A 173 -18.90 -6.10 -4.66
N ASN A 174 -18.44 -6.35 -5.88
CA ASN A 174 -17.04 -6.66 -6.18
C ASN A 174 -16.13 -5.47 -5.86
N PHE A 175 -16.60 -4.24 -6.13
CA PHE A 175 -15.85 -3.04 -5.80
C PHE A 175 -15.61 -2.91 -4.29
N LEU A 176 -16.62 -3.15 -3.45
CA LEU A 176 -16.47 -3.06 -2.00
C LEU A 176 -15.51 -4.13 -1.45
N LEU A 177 -15.47 -5.33 -2.02
CA LEU A 177 -14.49 -6.36 -1.64
C LEU A 177 -13.07 -5.98 -2.05
N ALA A 178 -12.91 -5.40 -3.23
CA ALA A 178 -11.63 -4.90 -3.71
C ALA A 178 -11.13 -3.71 -2.86
N ALA A 179 -12.02 -2.78 -2.50
CA ALA A 179 -11.72 -1.67 -1.59
C ALA A 179 -11.31 -2.20 -0.21
N PHE A 180 -12.06 -3.15 0.38
CA PHE A 180 -11.68 -3.79 1.64
C PHE A 180 -10.26 -4.38 1.61
N LEU A 181 -9.84 -4.94 0.47
CA LEU A 181 -8.49 -5.46 0.32
C LEU A 181 -7.43 -4.37 0.50
N PHE A 182 -7.58 -3.24 -0.20
CA PHE A 182 -6.57 -2.17 -0.22
C PHE A 182 -6.57 -1.34 1.05
N GLU A 183 -7.73 -0.84 1.49
CA GLU A 183 -7.84 0.09 2.62
C GLU A 183 -7.24 -0.47 3.92
N ASP A 184 -7.49 -1.74 4.22
CA ASP A 184 -6.90 -2.39 5.40
C ASP A 184 -5.38 -2.53 5.30
N VAL A 185 -4.87 -2.79 4.09
CA VAL A 185 -3.43 -2.86 3.83
C VAL A 185 -2.82 -1.46 3.96
N GLY A 186 -3.48 -0.41 3.45
CA GLY A 186 -3.07 0.98 3.60
C GLY A 186 -2.92 1.39 5.06
N VAL A 187 -3.94 1.14 5.90
CA VAL A 187 -3.90 1.43 7.35
C VAL A 187 -2.72 0.75 8.04
N THR A 188 -2.55 -0.56 7.81
CA THR A 188 -1.51 -1.35 8.46
C THR A 188 -0.11 -0.98 7.96
N ALA A 189 0.04 -0.61 6.68
CA ALA A 189 1.27 -0.11 6.07
C ALA A 189 1.69 1.22 6.68
N TYR A 190 0.80 2.21 6.75
CA TYR A 190 1.14 3.52 7.32
C TYR A 190 1.47 3.43 8.81
N LYS A 191 0.72 2.62 9.58
CA LYS A 191 1.04 2.42 11.00
C LYS A 191 2.40 1.74 11.17
N GLY A 192 2.73 0.74 10.35
CA GLY A 192 4.02 0.06 10.37
C GLY A 192 5.19 0.95 9.92
N ALA A 193 4.94 1.89 9.01
CA ALA A 193 5.92 2.86 8.53
C ALA A 193 6.18 4.01 9.52
N ALA A 194 5.21 4.40 10.33
CA ALA A 194 5.33 5.50 11.29
C ALA A 194 6.62 5.50 12.14
N PRO A 195 7.05 4.39 12.78
CA PRO A 195 8.29 4.37 13.56
C PRO A 195 9.57 4.50 12.73
N LEU A 196 9.49 4.35 11.40
CA LEU A 196 10.64 4.47 10.48
C LEU A 196 10.89 5.90 10.03
N ILE A 197 9.91 6.81 10.23
CA ILE A 197 10.01 8.20 9.80
C ILE A 197 10.64 9.04 10.91
N THR A 198 11.82 9.59 10.63
CA THR A 198 12.59 10.36 11.61
C THR A 198 12.31 11.86 11.58
N ASN A 199 11.91 12.39 10.44
CA ASN A 199 11.53 13.79 10.26
C ASN A 199 10.11 14.01 10.80
N ALA A 200 9.99 14.82 11.85
CA ALA A 200 8.70 15.11 12.48
C ALA A 200 7.66 15.71 11.53
N THR A 201 8.07 16.46 10.50
CA THR A 201 7.14 17.00 9.48
C THR A 201 6.58 15.88 8.60
N TYR A 202 7.41 14.92 8.19
CA TYR A 202 6.94 13.78 7.42
C TYR A 202 6.13 12.81 8.27
N LEU A 203 6.50 12.65 9.54
CA LEU A 203 5.74 11.83 10.49
C LEU A 203 4.35 12.42 10.76
N GLU A 204 4.23 13.74 10.97
CA GLU A 204 2.94 14.42 11.13
C GLU A 204 2.05 14.21 9.90
N ALA A 205 2.63 14.32 8.70
CA ALA A 205 1.90 14.12 7.47
C ALA A 205 1.46 12.66 7.27
N ALA A 206 2.36 11.70 7.48
CA ALA A 206 2.06 10.28 7.38
C ALA A 206 1.00 9.86 8.42
N ALA A 207 1.03 10.43 9.63
CA ALA A 207 -0.03 10.23 10.62
C ALA A 207 -1.38 10.80 10.18
N GLY A 208 -1.37 11.89 9.40
CA GLY A 208 -2.57 12.46 8.79
C GLY A 208 -3.17 11.54 7.72
N ILE A 209 -2.33 10.95 6.85
CA ILE A 209 -2.78 9.99 5.83
C ILE A 209 -3.29 8.72 6.53
N LEU A 210 -2.54 8.15 7.48
CA LEU A 210 -2.99 7.02 8.30
C LEU A 210 -4.40 7.23 8.88
N ALA A 211 -4.71 8.45 9.33
CA ALA A 211 -6.03 8.77 9.83
C ALA A 211 -7.10 8.78 8.73
N ALA A 212 -6.79 9.30 7.54
CA ALA A 212 -7.69 9.27 6.37
C ALA A 212 -7.97 7.82 5.95
N GLU A 213 -6.93 7.01 5.73
CA GLU A 213 -7.03 5.57 5.43
C GLU A 213 -7.91 4.85 6.46
N ALA A 214 -7.74 5.15 7.75
CA ALA A 214 -8.54 4.52 8.79
C ALA A 214 -10.03 4.91 8.70
N TYR A 215 -10.36 6.13 8.27
CA TYR A 215 -11.75 6.52 8.00
C TYR A 215 -12.31 5.86 6.75
N HIS A 216 -11.51 5.73 5.69
CA HIS A 216 -11.88 5.06 4.45
C HIS A 216 -12.14 3.56 4.70
N ALA A 217 -11.21 2.84 5.33
CA ALA A 217 -11.36 1.45 5.75
C ALA A 217 -12.62 1.25 6.62
N ALA A 218 -12.80 2.08 7.65
CA ALA A 218 -13.98 2.01 8.51
C ALA A 218 -15.29 2.29 7.75
N ASN A 219 -15.28 3.20 6.77
CA ASN A 219 -16.43 3.47 5.91
C ASN A 219 -16.80 2.23 5.08
N ILE A 220 -15.83 1.64 4.38
CA ILE A 220 -16.02 0.44 3.55
C ILE A 220 -16.57 -0.70 4.40
N ARG A 221 -15.92 -0.99 5.54
CA ARG A 221 -16.35 -2.03 6.48
C ARG A 221 -17.78 -1.78 6.98
N THR A 222 -18.11 -0.53 7.36
CA THR A 222 -19.46 -0.18 7.83
C THR A 222 -20.51 -0.37 6.74
N VAL A 223 -20.24 0.06 5.51
CA VAL A 223 -21.16 -0.12 4.38
C VAL A 223 -21.44 -1.60 4.15
N MET A 224 -20.40 -2.44 4.18
CA MET A 224 -20.54 -3.89 4.00
C MET A 224 -21.32 -4.54 5.14
N THR A 225 -21.14 -4.09 6.39
CA THR A 225 -21.93 -4.56 7.54
C THR A 225 -23.41 -4.17 7.44
N GLU A 226 -23.72 -2.96 6.93
CA GLU A 226 -25.11 -2.50 6.75
C GLU A 226 -25.83 -3.15 5.56
N MET A 227 -25.07 -3.69 4.60
CA MET A 227 -25.64 -4.33 3.41
C MET A 227 -26.21 -5.71 3.74
N ASP A 228 -27.54 -5.77 3.88
CA ASP A 228 -28.32 -7.00 4.05
C ASP A 228 -28.54 -7.77 2.72
N THR A 229 -27.79 -7.43 1.66
CA THR A 229 -27.88 -8.12 0.37
C THR A 229 -26.92 -9.31 0.34
N GLY A 230 -27.45 -10.49 0.06
CA GLY A 230 -26.61 -11.65 -0.25
C GLY A 230 -25.74 -11.42 -1.49
N LEU A 231 -24.58 -12.06 -1.52
CA LEU A 231 -23.63 -11.99 -2.63
C LEU A 231 -23.86 -13.08 -3.69
N LEU A 232 -24.74 -14.05 -3.41
CA LEU A 232 -25.08 -15.08 -4.40
C LEU A 232 -25.72 -14.44 -5.65
N GLY A 233 -25.18 -14.76 -6.82
CA GLY A 233 -25.62 -14.21 -8.10
C GLY A 233 -24.86 -12.96 -8.56
N THR A 234 -23.87 -12.47 -7.78
CA THR A 234 -22.94 -11.42 -8.24
C THR A 234 -21.69 -11.96 -8.95
N GLY A 235 -21.57 -13.30 -9.03
CA GLY A 235 -20.37 -14.00 -9.49
C GLY A 235 -19.48 -14.50 -8.35
N LEU A 236 -19.90 -14.31 -7.10
CA LEU A 236 -19.19 -14.74 -5.90
C LEU A 236 -19.76 -16.04 -5.32
N LEU A 237 -18.87 -16.85 -4.73
CA LEU A 237 -19.21 -18.08 -4.02
C LEU A 237 -19.68 -17.83 -2.58
N SER A 238 -19.25 -16.72 -1.98
CA SER A 238 -19.65 -16.33 -0.63
C SER A 238 -21.13 -15.93 -0.56
N PRO A 239 -21.86 -16.29 0.50
CA PRO A 239 -23.27 -15.92 0.64
C PRO A 239 -23.47 -14.45 1.03
N ASN A 240 -22.52 -13.81 1.71
CA ASN A 240 -22.59 -12.44 2.21
C ASN A 240 -21.18 -11.87 2.43
N TYR A 241 -21.10 -10.59 2.80
CA TYR A 241 -19.82 -9.92 3.04
C TYR A 241 -19.06 -10.42 4.26
N ALA A 242 -19.74 -10.88 5.31
CA ALA A 242 -19.07 -11.43 6.48
C ALA A 242 -18.22 -12.65 6.09
N ASP A 243 -18.77 -13.59 5.31
CA ASP A 243 -18.04 -14.74 4.78
C ASP A 243 -16.93 -14.33 3.80
N ALA A 244 -17.22 -13.42 2.88
CA ALA A 244 -16.26 -13.00 1.86
C ALA A 244 -15.05 -12.25 2.45
N THR A 245 -15.26 -11.38 3.43
CA THR A 245 -14.19 -10.61 4.07
C THR A 245 -13.37 -11.45 5.04
N ALA A 246 -13.98 -12.42 5.72
CA ALA A 246 -13.23 -13.41 6.50
C ALA A 246 -12.27 -14.20 5.61
N LYS A 247 -12.76 -14.72 4.48
CA LYS A 247 -11.93 -15.43 3.49
C LYS A 247 -10.80 -14.58 2.90
N LEU A 248 -11.07 -13.31 2.60
CA LEU A 248 -10.03 -12.39 2.13
C LEU A 248 -8.99 -12.10 3.21
N SER A 249 -9.42 -11.96 4.47
CA SER A 249 -8.52 -11.75 5.61
C SER A 249 -7.61 -12.96 5.79
N ASP A 250 -8.18 -14.17 5.87
CA ASP A 250 -7.43 -15.43 5.97
C ASP A 250 -6.43 -15.60 4.81
N ALA A 251 -6.82 -15.20 3.59
CA ALA A 251 -5.94 -15.26 2.44
C ALA A 251 -4.76 -14.28 2.53
N ARG A 252 -4.97 -13.07 3.06
CA ARG A 252 -3.89 -12.10 3.27
C ARG A 252 -2.96 -12.54 4.41
N ASP A 253 -3.49 -13.06 5.51
CA ASP A 253 -2.68 -13.61 6.62
C ASP A 253 -1.80 -14.78 6.15
N SER A 254 -2.26 -15.55 5.15
CA SER A 254 -1.44 -16.64 4.58
C SER A 254 -0.19 -16.15 3.83
N LEU A 255 -0.08 -14.86 3.53
CA LEU A 255 1.01 -14.26 2.78
C LEU A 255 2.08 -13.61 3.68
N ASP A 256 1.69 -13.06 4.83
CA ASP A 256 2.51 -12.12 5.59
C ASP A 256 3.02 -12.66 6.94
N GLY A 257 2.83 -13.95 7.20
CA GLY A 257 3.52 -14.66 8.26
C GLY A 257 2.61 -15.51 9.14
N ALA A 258 3.00 -15.67 10.40
CA ALA A 258 2.28 -16.50 11.37
C ALA A 258 1.34 -15.69 12.28
N ASP A 259 1.48 -14.36 12.28
CA ASP A 259 0.64 -13.47 13.07
C ASP A 259 -0.68 -13.22 12.33
N ASP A 260 -1.79 -13.22 13.05
CA ASP A 260 -3.11 -12.84 12.56
C ASP A 260 -3.20 -11.30 12.59
N LEU A 261 -3.08 -10.68 11.40
CA LEU A 261 -3.00 -9.23 11.21
C LEU A 261 -4.22 -8.68 10.46
N ASP A 262 -5.12 -9.56 10.01
CA ASP A 262 -6.37 -9.21 9.33
C ASP A 262 -7.60 -9.76 10.02
N GLN A 263 -8.70 -9.05 9.85
CA GLN A 263 -9.97 -9.50 10.40
C GLN A 263 -11.09 -9.12 9.44
N GLY A 264 -12.02 -10.05 9.23
CA GLY A 264 -13.26 -9.78 8.50
C GLY A 264 -14.14 -8.74 9.21
N ILE A 265 -15.25 -8.36 8.57
CA ILE A 265 -16.18 -7.35 9.11
C ILE A 265 -17.07 -7.85 10.26
N GLU A 266 -16.90 -9.11 10.66
CA GLU A 266 -17.67 -9.73 11.75
C GLU A 266 -16.76 -10.64 12.59
N THR A 267 -16.86 -10.50 13.91
CA THR A 267 -16.20 -11.36 14.91
C THR A 267 -17.24 -11.83 15.91
N ASP A 268 -17.36 -13.14 16.11
CA ASP A 268 -18.35 -13.77 17.00
C ASP A 268 -19.80 -13.29 16.79
N GLY A 269 -20.24 -13.15 15.54
CA GLY A 269 -21.62 -12.71 15.26
C GLY A 269 -21.85 -11.21 15.42
N ARG A 270 -20.78 -10.41 15.60
CA ARG A 270 -20.87 -8.97 15.88
C ARG A 270 -20.00 -8.18 14.92
N ALA A 271 -20.44 -6.97 14.60
CA ALA A 271 -19.72 -6.06 13.71
C ALA A 271 -18.27 -5.83 14.17
N ASN A 272 -17.35 -5.92 13.22
CA ASN A 272 -15.93 -5.64 13.38
C ASN A 272 -15.49 -4.55 12.39
N ILE A 273 -15.65 -3.29 12.81
CA ILE A 273 -15.42 -2.14 11.93
C ILE A 273 -13.96 -1.68 11.91
N VAL A 274 -13.20 -1.94 12.98
CA VAL A 274 -11.79 -1.56 13.08
C VAL A 274 -11.01 -2.79 13.49
N PRO A 275 -10.09 -3.29 12.64
CA PRO A 275 -9.29 -4.46 12.97
C PRO A 275 -8.24 -4.06 13.99
N THR A 276 -8.35 -4.58 15.21
CA THR A 276 -7.46 -4.22 16.32
C THR A 276 -7.07 -5.43 17.16
N ASP A 277 -5.96 -5.30 17.85
CA ASP A 277 -5.57 -6.21 18.93
C ASP A 277 -6.47 -6.10 20.18
N GLU A 278 -6.15 -6.86 21.22
CA GLU A 278 -6.88 -6.86 22.50
C GLU A 278 -6.91 -5.51 23.22
N PHE A 279 -6.05 -4.56 22.84
CA PHE A 279 -5.96 -3.21 23.40
C PHE A 279 -6.66 -2.16 22.54
N GLY A 280 -7.30 -2.55 21.43
CA GLY A 280 -7.92 -1.61 20.51
C GLY A 280 -6.90 -0.84 19.66
N VAL A 281 -5.70 -1.39 19.48
CA VAL A 281 -4.66 -0.83 18.61
C VAL A 281 -4.72 -1.53 17.26
N THR A 282 -4.79 -0.76 16.18
CA THR A 282 -4.79 -1.32 14.81
C THR A 282 -3.51 -2.10 14.54
N TYR A 283 -3.55 -3.10 13.66
CA TYR A 283 -2.37 -3.90 13.35
C TYR A 283 -1.29 -3.11 12.58
N SER A 284 -0.08 -3.64 12.54
CA SER A 284 1.05 -3.08 11.80
C SER A 284 1.63 -4.15 10.89
N ARG A 285 1.95 -3.77 9.66
CA ARG A 285 2.77 -4.59 8.77
C ARG A 285 4.12 -3.95 8.55
N SER A 286 5.17 -4.77 8.49
CA SER A 286 6.45 -4.35 7.95
C SER A 286 6.28 -4.01 6.46
N ALA A 287 7.21 -3.25 5.88
CA ALA A 287 7.17 -2.99 4.44
C ALA A 287 7.28 -4.29 3.61
N GLY A 288 8.00 -5.30 4.11
CA GLY A 288 8.11 -6.59 3.46
C GLY A 288 6.79 -7.37 3.51
N GLN A 289 6.10 -7.39 4.65
CA GLN A 289 4.76 -7.98 4.79
C GLN A 289 3.73 -7.30 3.88
N VAL A 290 3.77 -5.96 3.76
CA VAL A 290 2.95 -5.24 2.78
C VAL A 290 3.26 -5.72 1.37
N LEU A 291 4.54 -5.88 1.03
CA LEU A 291 4.99 -6.40 -0.26
C LEU A 291 4.54 -7.85 -0.51
N ASN A 292 4.52 -8.72 0.50
CA ASN A 292 3.94 -10.06 0.37
C ASN A 292 2.48 -10.01 -0.09
N VAL A 293 1.68 -9.12 0.51
CA VAL A 293 0.27 -8.94 0.14
C VAL A 293 0.14 -8.36 -1.28
N VAL A 294 0.84 -7.26 -1.61
CA VAL A 294 0.67 -6.63 -2.93
C VAL A 294 1.34 -7.42 -4.07
N TYR A 295 2.33 -8.26 -3.77
CA TYR A 295 2.91 -9.20 -4.74
C TYR A 295 2.20 -10.55 -4.79
N LEU A 296 1.26 -10.81 -3.87
CA LEU A 296 0.50 -12.05 -3.76
C LEU A 296 1.41 -13.28 -3.60
N THR A 297 2.38 -13.19 -2.69
CA THR A 297 3.36 -14.25 -2.42
C THR A 297 3.75 -14.29 -0.96
N ASN A 298 3.97 -15.49 -0.41
CA ASN A 298 4.58 -15.70 0.90
C ASN A 298 6.10 -15.93 0.83
N GLU A 299 6.68 -15.92 -0.38
CA GLU A 299 8.12 -16.03 -0.60
C GLU A 299 8.77 -14.65 -0.71
N ALA A 300 10.08 -14.58 -0.48
CA ALA A 300 10.85 -13.37 -0.79
C ALA A 300 10.87 -13.11 -2.30
N ALA A 301 10.32 -11.98 -2.72
CA ALA A 301 10.16 -11.57 -4.10
C ALA A 301 10.38 -10.05 -4.25
N ASP A 302 10.81 -9.62 -5.43
CA ASP A 302 10.97 -8.21 -5.78
C ASP A 302 9.83 -7.68 -6.68
N SER A 303 8.91 -8.56 -7.07
CA SER A 303 7.83 -8.29 -8.02
C SER A 303 6.76 -9.37 -7.96
N GLY A 304 5.55 -9.04 -8.40
CA GLY A 304 4.42 -9.96 -8.42
C GLY A 304 3.09 -9.24 -8.26
N GLY A 305 1.99 -10.00 -8.31
CA GLY A 305 0.66 -9.51 -8.01
C GLY A 305 0.33 -8.16 -8.65
N PHE A 306 -0.10 -7.20 -7.85
CA PHE A 306 -0.50 -5.86 -8.28
C PHE A 306 0.63 -5.05 -8.91
N PHE A 307 1.89 -5.43 -8.69
CA PHE A 307 3.09 -4.82 -9.25
C PHE A 307 3.89 -5.86 -10.03
N PRO A 308 3.46 -6.25 -11.24
CA PRO A 308 4.06 -7.36 -12.01
C PRO A 308 5.52 -7.15 -12.39
N ARG A 309 6.06 -5.94 -12.21
CA ARG A 309 7.48 -5.60 -12.44
C ARG A 309 8.14 -4.95 -11.22
N GLY A 310 7.54 -5.13 -10.04
CA GLY A 310 8.01 -4.57 -8.78
C GLY A 310 7.63 -3.11 -8.59
N VAL A 311 7.76 -2.65 -7.34
CA VAL A 311 7.64 -1.23 -6.98
C VAL A 311 8.92 -0.46 -7.34
N ASN A 312 8.82 0.86 -7.51
CA ASN A 312 9.99 1.71 -7.71
C ASN A 312 10.53 2.22 -6.35
N GLY A 313 11.85 2.27 -6.17
CA GLY A 313 12.48 2.84 -4.96
C GLY A 313 13.46 1.89 -4.29
N ASP A 314 13.78 2.14 -3.02
CA ASP A 314 14.79 1.38 -2.27
C ASP A 314 14.20 0.19 -1.49
N ILE A 315 12.89 0.21 -1.21
CA ILE A 315 12.17 -0.82 -0.46
C ILE A 315 11.36 -1.64 -1.47
N THR A 316 11.89 -2.78 -1.90
CA THR A 316 11.31 -3.55 -3.02
C THR A 316 11.12 -5.04 -2.74
N MET A 317 11.70 -5.57 -1.66
CA MET A 317 11.70 -7.00 -1.33
C MET A 317 10.62 -7.36 -0.31
N SER A 318 9.78 -8.36 -0.61
CA SER A 318 8.90 -9.01 0.37
C SER A 318 9.67 -9.93 1.32
N GLU A 319 9.02 -10.35 2.41
CA GLU A 319 9.59 -11.30 3.37
C GLU A 319 9.47 -12.75 2.88
N ASP A 320 10.33 -13.63 3.42
CA ASP A 320 10.22 -15.08 3.26
C ASP A 320 9.45 -15.64 4.46
N ASN A 321 8.20 -16.04 4.21
CA ASN A 321 7.23 -16.54 5.18
C ASN A 321 6.90 -18.03 4.96
N THR A 322 7.76 -18.77 4.25
CA THR A 322 7.59 -20.20 3.97
C THR A 322 7.93 -21.15 5.12
#